data_AF-A0A0P0Z0K5-F1
#
_entry.id   AF-A0A0P0Z0K5-F1
#
_cell.length_a   1.000
_cell.length_b   1.000
_cell.length_c   1.000
_cell.angle_alpha   90.00
_cell.angle_beta   90.00
_cell.angle_gamma   90.00
#
_symmetry.space_group_name_H-M   'P 1'
#
loop_
_entity.id
_entity.type
_entity.pdbx_description
1 polymer ?
#
loop_
_entity_poly.entity_id
_entity_poly.type
_entity_poly.pdbx_seq_one_letter_code
_entity_poly.pdbx_strand_id
1 'polypeptide(L)'
;MTEPQASKNEEVRSNAGLPTAPRHEVIAALNDQFRQTLRGGAVFMTASVANISSVRLRRMMEAIRTFEGFCEEQDPYGEHDLGSIKDEDERFFWKIDYFDPSMRFGSQDPANPAITLRVMTIMRPEEY
;
A
#
# COMPACT_ATOMS: atom_id res chain seq x y z
N MET A 1 -63.68 -14.41 31.30
CA MET A 1 -62.85 -14.50 30.09
C MET A 1 -62.20 -13.14 29.93
N THR A 2 -60.92 -12.91 30.22
CA THR A 2 -59.75 -13.73 29.87
C THR A 2 -58.57 -13.40 30.81
N GLU A 3 -57.77 -14.43 31.10
CA GLU A 3 -56.51 -14.44 31.87
C GLU A 3 -55.31 -13.74 31.15
N PRO A 4 -54.14 -13.60 31.82
CA PRO A 4 -53.06 -12.65 31.50
C PRO A 4 -51.84 -13.25 30.75
N GLN A 5 -50.78 -12.44 30.66
CA GLN A 5 -49.37 -12.73 30.29
C GLN A 5 -49.00 -12.61 28.80
N ALA A 6 -48.03 -11.75 28.47
CA ALA A 6 -46.61 -12.12 28.49
C ALA A 6 -45.75 -11.01 27.87
N SER A 7 -44.67 -10.70 28.59
CA SER A 7 -43.48 -9.99 28.11
C SER A 7 -43.05 -10.46 26.72
N LYS A 8 -42.78 -9.50 25.82
CA LYS A 8 -41.90 -9.73 24.66
C LYS A 8 -40.96 -8.54 24.48
N ASN A 9 -39.80 -8.73 25.11
CA ASN A 9 -38.46 -8.47 24.56
C ASN A 9 -38.24 -7.13 23.88
N GLU A 10 -37.65 -6.25 24.69
CA GLU A 10 -36.56 -5.34 24.36
C GLU A 10 -35.63 -5.94 23.28
N GLU A 11 -35.86 -5.58 22.02
CA GLU A 11 -34.91 -5.85 20.93
C GLU A 11 -33.74 -4.87 21.09
N VAL A 12 -32.74 -5.30 21.85
CA VAL A 12 -31.37 -4.77 21.74
C VAL A 12 -30.86 -5.13 20.35
N ARG A 13 -31.09 -4.25 19.36
CA ARG A 13 -30.35 -4.28 18.09
C ARG A 13 -29.10 -3.43 18.24
N SER A 14 -28.16 -3.93 19.03
CA SER A 14 -26.76 -3.54 18.89
C SER A 14 -26.21 -4.25 17.64
N ASN A 15 -26.20 -3.55 16.50
CA ASN A 15 -25.23 -3.85 15.45
C ASN A 15 -24.46 -2.56 15.19
N ALA A 16 -23.45 -2.32 16.02
CA ALA A 16 -22.45 -1.30 15.75
C ALA A 16 -21.72 -1.74 14.48
N GLY A 17 -22.16 -1.24 13.33
CA GLY A 17 -21.38 -1.28 12.11
C GLY A 17 -20.15 -0.42 12.35
N LEU A 18 -19.05 -1.05 12.75
CA LEU A 18 -17.75 -0.42 12.70
C LEU A 18 -17.54 0.06 11.26
N PRO A 19 -17.15 1.32 11.03
CA PRO A 19 -16.74 1.72 9.69
C PRO A 19 -15.53 0.87 9.30
N THR A 20 -15.70 -0.03 8.33
CA THR A 20 -14.56 -0.59 7.60
C THR A 20 -13.87 0.60 6.93
N ALA A 21 -12.57 0.77 7.16
CA ALA A 21 -11.80 1.85 6.57
C ALA A 21 -12.03 1.91 5.04
N PRO A 22 -12.08 3.11 4.43
CA PRO A 22 -12.12 3.26 2.98
C PRO A 22 -11.08 2.38 2.29
N ARG A 23 -11.43 1.85 1.12
CA ARG A 23 -10.59 0.88 0.41
C ARG A 23 -9.17 1.39 0.15
N HIS A 24 -9.02 2.65 -0.22
CA HIS A 24 -7.70 3.25 -0.47
C HIS A 24 -6.86 3.34 0.80
N GLU A 25 -7.45 3.62 1.98
CA GLU A 25 -6.74 3.63 3.26
C GLU A 25 -6.21 2.23 3.62
N VAL A 26 -6.97 1.17 3.32
CA VAL A 26 -6.50 -0.21 3.51
C VAL A 26 -5.31 -0.50 2.60
N ILE A 27 -5.36 -0.05 1.35
CA ILE A 27 -4.27 -0.24 0.38
C ILE A 27 -3.04 0.56 0.81
N ALA A 28 -3.20 1.81 1.21
CA ALA A 28 -2.16 2.67 1.75
C ALA A 28 -1.47 2.03 2.94
N ALA A 29 -2.22 1.53 3.92
CA ALA A 29 -1.65 0.85 5.09
C ALA A 29 -0.82 -0.39 4.69
N LEU A 30 -1.28 -1.16 3.70
CA LEU A 30 -0.54 -2.33 3.21
C LEU A 30 0.71 -1.94 2.39
N ASN A 31 0.63 -0.84 1.62
CA ASN A 31 1.76 -0.28 0.88
C ASN A 31 2.81 0.30 1.82
N ASP A 32 2.38 1.00 2.86
CA ASP A 32 3.23 1.51 3.94
C ASP A 32 3.93 0.36 4.66
N GLN A 33 3.20 -0.68 5.05
CA GLN A 33 3.80 -1.87 5.64
C GLN A 33 4.83 -2.50 4.71
N PHE A 34 4.53 -2.61 3.42
CA PHE A 34 5.45 -3.18 2.45
C PHE A 34 6.70 -2.32 2.25
N ARG A 35 6.58 -1.01 1.98
CA ARG A 35 7.75 -0.13 1.75
C ARG A 35 8.63 0.01 2.99
N GLN A 36 8.04 0.00 4.19
CA GLN A 36 8.76 0.12 5.46
C GLN A 36 9.53 -1.17 5.83
N THR A 37 8.97 -2.34 5.50
CA THR A 37 9.52 -3.63 5.96
C THR A 37 10.18 -4.46 4.86
N LEU A 38 9.79 -4.24 3.60
CA LEU A 38 10.11 -5.03 2.41
C LEU A 38 9.67 -6.49 2.51
N ARG A 39 8.66 -6.79 3.33
CA ARG A 39 8.14 -8.15 3.55
C ARG A 39 6.85 -8.37 2.76
N GLY A 40 6.63 -9.61 2.31
CA GLY A 40 5.39 -10.00 1.63
C GLY A 40 5.26 -9.51 0.18
N GLY A 41 6.36 -9.04 -0.41
CA GLY A 41 6.41 -8.54 -1.78
C GLY A 41 7.79 -8.71 -2.40
N ALA A 42 7.99 -8.10 -3.57
CA ALA A 42 9.25 -8.12 -4.31
C ALA A 42 9.73 -6.71 -4.62
N VAL A 43 11.04 -6.49 -4.59
CA VAL A 43 11.66 -5.21 -4.94
C VAL A 43 12.54 -5.41 -6.17
N PHE A 44 12.32 -4.60 -7.20
CA PHE A 44 13.13 -4.55 -8.41
C PHE A 44 13.75 -3.16 -8.58
N MET A 45 14.87 -3.13 -9.27
CA MET A 45 15.55 -1.91 -9.70
C MET A 45 15.79 -2.02 -11.19
N THR A 46 15.58 -0.93 -11.92
CA THR A 46 15.98 -0.88 -13.33
C THR A 46 17.51 -0.98 -13.44
N ALA A 47 18.00 -1.39 -14.61
CA ALA A 47 19.44 -1.53 -14.85
C ALA A 47 20.20 -0.21 -14.60
N SER A 48 19.56 0.93 -14.86
CA SER A 48 20.12 2.27 -14.64
C SER A 48 20.32 2.60 -13.15
N VAL A 49 19.51 1.99 -12.27
CA VAL A 49 19.58 2.15 -10.80
C VAL A 49 20.48 1.08 -10.18
N ALA A 50 20.57 -0.10 -10.78
CA ALA A 50 21.33 -1.24 -10.25
C ALA A 50 22.85 -0.99 -10.12
N ASN A 51 23.40 0.04 -10.78
CA ASN A 51 24.84 0.34 -10.80
C ASN A 51 25.28 1.40 -9.77
N ILE A 52 24.44 1.76 -8.80
CA ILE A 52 24.81 2.70 -7.73
C ILE A 52 25.58 2.00 -6.60
N SER A 53 26.34 2.78 -5.81
CA SER A 53 27.06 2.24 -4.66
C SER A 53 26.10 1.72 -3.58
N SER A 54 26.54 0.73 -2.80
CA SER A 54 25.76 0.18 -1.68
C SER A 54 25.37 1.24 -0.64
N VAL A 55 26.20 2.28 -0.49
CA VAL A 55 25.92 3.43 0.40
C VAL A 55 24.72 4.22 -0.10
N ARG A 56 24.70 4.56 -1.39
CA ARG A 56 23.58 5.26 -2.04
C ARG A 56 22.32 4.42 -2.01
N LEU A 57 22.43 3.14 -2.33
CA LEU A 57 21.30 2.21 -2.25
C LEU A 57 20.68 2.19 -0.85
N ARG A 58 21.48 2.08 0.21
CA ARG A 58 20.95 2.11 1.58
C ARG A 58 20.26 3.44 1.92
N ARG A 59 20.83 4.59 1.51
CA ARG A 59 20.18 5.91 1.70
C ARG A 59 18.84 5.98 0.95
N MET A 60 18.82 5.48 -0.27
CA MET A 60 17.63 5.40 -1.12
C MET A 60 16.53 4.56 -0.46
N MET A 61 16.88 3.35 0.02
CA MET A 61 15.92 2.47 0.70
C MET A 61 15.42 3.06 2.02
N GLU A 62 16.26 3.75 2.78
CA GLU A 62 15.84 4.44 3.99
C GLU A 62 14.85 5.56 3.67
N ALA A 63 15.14 6.37 2.65
CA ALA A 63 14.25 7.44 2.20
C ALA A 63 12.87 6.92 1.75
N ILE A 64 12.80 5.75 1.11
CA ILE A 64 11.54 5.08 0.75
C ILE A 64 10.78 4.62 2.00
N ARG A 65 11.49 4.01 2.96
CA ARG A 65 10.89 3.52 4.22
C ARG A 65 10.28 4.65 5.04
N THR A 66 10.91 5.81 5.06
CA THR A 66 10.46 6.97 5.85
C THR A 66 9.74 8.03 4.99
N PHE A 67 9.34 7.70 3.75
CA PHE A 67 8.67 8.65 2.87
C PHE A 67 7.29 9.03 3.44
N GLU A 68 7.01 10.33 3.52
CA GLU A 68 5.71 10.89 3.98
C GLU A 68 5.20 11.98 3.04
N GLY A 69 5.86 12.18 1.90
CA GLY A 69 5.57 13.26 0.94
C GLY A 69 4.36 13.00 0.04
N PHE A 70 3.35 12.26 0.50
CA PHE A 70 2.14 12.00 -0.28
C PHE A 70 1.28 13.27 -0.33
N CYS A 71 1.04 13.79 -1.52
CA CYS A 71 0.13 14.92 -1.76
C CYS A 71 -0.87 14.56 -2.86
N GLU A 72 -1.99 15.29 -2.96
CA GLU A 72 -3.06 15.01 -3.93
C GLU A 72 -2.57 14.97 -5.39
N GLU A 73 -1.50 15.70 -5.71
CA GLU A 73 -0.91 15.75 -7.05
C GLU A 73 -0.09 14.48 -7.38
N GLN A 74 0.57 13.90 -6.38
CA GLN A 74 1.44 12.74 -6.53
C GLN A 74 0.74 11.42 -6.21
N ASP A 75 -0.27 11.46 -5.35
CA ASP A 75 -1.06 10.32 -4.91
C ASP A 75 -2.56 10.65 -4.99
N PRO A 76 -3.11 10.76 -6.21
CA PRO A 76 -4.51 11.14 -6.42
C PRO A 76 -5.52 10.11 -5.89
N TYR A 77 -5.06 8.87 -5.66
CA TYR A 77 -5.89 7.78 -5.15
C TYR A 77 -5.73 7.55 -3.65
N GLY A 78 -4.75 8.20 -3.00
CA GLY A 78 -4.46 8.02 -1.58
C GLY A 78 -4.01 6.61 -1.25
N GLU A 79 -3.35 5.93 -2.18
CA GLU A 79 -2.93 4.53 -2.04
C GLU A 79 -1.47 4.39 -1.59
N HIS A 80 -0.71 5.48 -1.52
CA HIS A 80 0.71 5.46 -1.13
C HIS A 80 1.56 4.53 -2.02
N ASP A 81 1.24 4.42 -3.31
CA ASP A 81 1.84 3.48 -4.25
C ASP A 81 2.95 4.09 -5.12
N LEU A 82 3.14 5.41 -5.09
CA LEU A 82 4.12 6.13 -5.89
C LEU A 82 4.82 7.20 -5.05
N GLY A 83 6.12 7.35 -5.27
CA GLY A 83 6.86 8.46 -4.68
C GLY A 83 8.15 8.77 -5.41
N SER A 84 8.72 9.93 -5.07
CA SER A 84 9.99 10.39 -5.61
C SER A 84 10.94 10.76 -4.49
N ILE A 85 12.20 10.35 -4.60
CA ILE A 85 13.24 10.69 -3.64
C ILE A 85 14.43 11.31 -4.36
N LYS A 86 15.20 12.11 -3.62
CA LYS A 86 16.42 12.75 -4.11
C LYS A 86 17.61 12.23 -3.33
N ASP A 87 18.64 11.75 -4.03
CA ASP A 87 19.94 11.41 -3.46
C ASP A 87 21.01 12.18 -4.23
N GLU A 88 21.68 13.12 -3.55
CA GLU A 88 22.60 14.08 -4.16
C GLU A 88 21.88 14.94 -5.22
N ASP A 89 22.33 14.90 -6.47
CA ASP A 89 21.73 15.62 -7.60
C ASP A 89 20.82 14.73 -8.47
N GLU A 90 20.66 13.46 -8.10
CA GLU A 90 19.82 12.50 -8.82
C GLU A 90 18.45 12.34 -8.14
N ARG A 91 17.40 12.22 -8.96
CA ARG A 91 16.05 11.87 -8.53
C ARG A 91 15.78 10.41 -8.90
N PHE A 92 15.06 9.71 -8.04
CA PHE A 92 14.57 8.35 -8.28
C PHE A 92 13.08 8.31 -8.02
N PHE A 93 12.35 7.56 -8.83
CA PHE A 93 10.97 7.18 -8.56
C PHE A 93 10.92 5.76 -8.01
N TRP A 94 9.94 5.52 -7.17
CA TRP A 94 9.54 4.18 -6.79
C TRP A 94 8.04 4.06 -6.97
N LYS A 95 7.59 2.91 -7.49
CA LYS A 95 6.18 2.59 -7.66
C LYS A 95 5.89 1.18 -7.15
N ILE A 96 4.75 0.98 -6.51
CA ILE A 96 4.23 -0.31 -6.08
C ILE A 96 3.12 -0.72 -7.05
N ASP A 97 3.36 -1.79 -7.78
CA ASP A 97 2.35 -2.42 -8.64
C ASP A 97 1.73 -3.63 -7.91
N TYR A 98 0.46 -3.90 -8.22
CA TYR A 98 -0.31 -4.99 -7.61
C TYR A 98 -0.48 -6.14 -8.58
N PHE A 99 0.18 -7.26 -8.33
CA PHE A 99 0.08 -8.46 -9.16
C PHE A 99 -0.69 -9.58 -8.45
N ASP A 100 -1.23 -10.51 -9.22
CA ASP A 100 -1.58 -11.82 -8.70
C ASP A 100 -0.31 -12.57 -8.19
N PRO A 101 -0.45 -13.64 -7.40
CA PRO A 101 0.71 -14.35 -6.86
C PRO A 101 1.61 -15.00 -7.92
N SER A 102 1.12 -15.15 -9.16
CA SER A 102 1.88 -15.68 -10.30
C SER A 102 2.65 -14.61 -11.08
N MET A 103 2.48 -13.33 -10.74
CA MET A 103 3.08 -12.17 -11.43
C MET A 103 2.72 -12.09 -12.92
N ARG A 104 1.56 -12.60 -13.32
CA ARG A 104 1.12 -12.61 -14.73
C ARG A 104 0.14 -11.50 -15.05
N PHE A 105 -0.76 -11.22 -14.11
CA PHE A 105 -1.81 -10.22 -14.26
C PHE A 105 -1.86 -9.33 -13.02
N GLY A 106 -2.58 -8.21 -13.16
CA GLY A 106 -2.91 -7.36 -12.02
C GLY A 106 -3.78 -8.12 -11.01
N SER A 107 -3.58 -7.86 -9.71
CA SER A 107 -4.46 -8.41 -8.68
C SER A 107 -5.89 -7.92 -8.86
N GLN A 108 -6.86 -8.79 -8.61
CA GLN A 108 -8.28 -8.44 -8.64
C GLN A 108 -8.69 -7.57 -7.44
N ASP A 109 -7.95 -7.67 -6.33
CA ASP A 109 -8.21 -6.83 -5.16
C ASP A 109 -6.92 -6.46 -4.42
N PRO A 110 -6.31 -5.30 -4.76
CA PRO A 110 -5.19 -4.71 -4.03
C PRO A 110 -5.37 -4.61 -2.49
N ALA A 111 -6.61 -4.52 -1.98
CA ALA A 111 -6.89 -4.46 -0.55
C ALA A 111 -6.80 -5.83 0.14
N ASN A 112 -6.73 -6.93 -0.62
CA ASN A 112 -6.62 -8.28 -0.11
C ASN A 112 -5.17 -8.81 -0.26
N PRO A 113 -4.37 -8.87 0.82
CA PRO A 113 -2.99 -9.33 0.76
C PRO A 113 -2.86 -10.84 0.51
N ALA A 114 -3.93 -11.63 0.67
CA ALA A 114 -3.87 -13.08 0.41
C ALA A 114 -3.83 -13.41 -1.08
N ILE A 115 -4.29 -12.49 -1.94
CA ILE A 115 -4.32 -12.67 -3.40
C ILE A 115 -3.51 -11.62 -4.16
N THR A 116 -2.83 -10.72 -3.43
CA THR A 116 -2.05 -9.62 -4.02
C THR A 116 -0.60 -9.74 -3.63
N LEU A 117 0.27 -9.82 -4.63
CA LEU A 117 1.70 -9.61 -4.49
C LEU A 117 2.04 -8.16 -4.82
N ARG A 118 2.62 -7.45 -3.86
CA ARG A 118 3.12 -6.08 -4.05
C ARG A 118 4.52 -6.10 -4.63
N VAL A 119 4.71 -5.36 -5.71
CA VAL A 119 5.99 -5.29 -6.42
C VAL A 119 6.43 -3.84 -6.46
N MET A 120 7.51 -3.51 -5.73
CA MET A 120 8.09 -2.19 -5.78
C MET A 120 9.18 -2.14 -6.86
N THR A 121 9.04 -1.25 -7.82
CA THR A 121 10.06 -0.95 -8.83
C THR A 121 10.69 0.40 -8.53
N ILE A 122 12.02 0.44 -8.45
CA ILE A 122 12.80 1.66 -8.31
C ILE A 122 13.48 1.97 -9.64
N MET A 123 13.29 3.20 -10.13
CA MET A 123 13.66 3.62 -11.47
C MET A 123 14.08 5.09 -11.51
N ARG A 124 14.74 5.51 -12.59
CA ARG A 124 15.00 6.94 -12.83
C ARG A 124 13.79 7.63 -13.46
N PRO A 125 13.65 8.96 -13.33
CA PRO A 125 12.58 9.73 -13.95
C PRO A 125 12.41 9.54 -15.45
N GLU A 126 13.49 9.28 -16.17
CA GLU A 126 13.46 9.10 -17.62
C GLU A 126 12.94 7.72 -18.04
N GLU A 127 12.76 6.80 -17.08
CA GLU A 127 12.24 5.45 -17.29
C GLU A 127 10.75 5.31 -16.89
N TYR A 128 10.15 6.38 -16.36
CA TYR A 128 8.76 6.47 -15.97
C TYR A 128 7.93 7.19 -17.05
#